data_AF-A0A5K1FJ86-F1
#
_entry.id   AF-A0A5K1FJ86-F1
#
_cell.length_a   1.000
_cell.length_b   1.000
_cell.length_c   1.000
_cell.angle_alpha   90.00
_cell.angle_beta   90.00
_cell.angle_gamma   90.00
#
_symmetry.space_group_name_H-M   'P 1'
#
loop_
_entity.id
_entity.type
_entity.pdbx_description
1 polymer ?
#
loop_
_entity_poly.entity_id
_entity_poly.type
_entity_poly.pdbx_seq_one_letter_code
_entity_poly.pdbx_strand_id
1 'polypeptide(L)'
;IDLVDEAAAKLKMEITSKPTALDEINRSVLKLEMERLSLTNDTDKASKDRLIRLEAELSLLKQRQAELTEQWEHEKTVMTRIQSIKEE
;
A
#
# COMPACT_ATOMS: atom_id res chain seq x y z
N ILE A 1 34.71 10.67 -3.48
CA ILE A 1 33.37 10.32 -4.00
C ILE A 1 32.82 9.34 -2.99
N ASP A 2 31.92 9.85 -2.16
CA ASP A 2 31.86 9.51 -0.74
C ASP A 2 30.88 8.37 -0.45
N LEU A 3 31.36 7.33 0.27
CA LEU A 3 30.55 6.22 0.79
C LEU A 3 29.34 6.69 1.63
N VAL A 4 29.45 7.88 2.22
CA VAL A 4 28.39 8.52 3.01
C VAL A 4 27.25 9.01 2.13
N ASP A 5 27.56 9.55 0.94
CA ASP A 5 26.54 9.99 -0.02
C ASP A 5 25.80 8.80 -0.63
N GLU A 6 26.47 7.67 -0.84
CA GLU A 6 25.82 6.43 -1.29
C GLU A 6 24.88 5.86 -0.24
N ALA A 7 25.29 5.83 1.03
CA ALA A 7 24.43 5.38 2.13
C ALA A 7 23.23 6.33 2.32
N ALA A 8 23.44 7.64 2.23
CA ALA A 8 22.37 8.64 2.30
C ALA A 8 21.42 8.57 1.12
N ALA A 9 21.90 8.36 -0.12
CA ALA A 9 21.07 8.19 -1.31
C ALA A 9 20.25 6.90 -1.26
N LYS A 10 20.84 5.80 -0.76
CA LYS A 10 20.15 4.52 -0.58
C LYS A 10 19.06 4.61 0.49
N LEU A 11 19.35 5.27 1.61
CA LEU A 11 18.36 5.54 2.67
C LEU A 11 17.23 6.44 2.16
N LYS A 12 17.56 7.46 1.36
CA LYS A 12 16.58 8.38 0.75
C LYS A 12 15.71 7.66 -0.29
N MET A 13 16.26 6.70 -1.03
CA MET A 13 15.50 5.81 -1.93
C MET A 13 14.55 4.89 -1.15
N GLU A 14 14.98 4.32 -0.01
CA GLU A 14 14.10 3.51 0.85
C GLU A 14 12.99 4.34 1.49
N ILE A 15 13.27 5.59 1.88
CA ILE A 15 12.28 6.51 2.45
C ILE A 15 11.29 7.04 1.39
N THR A 16 11.73 7.17 0.13
CA THR A 16 10.85 7.58 -0.99
C THR A 16 10.15 6.42 -1.68
N SER A 17 10.50 5.17 -1.34
CA SER A 17 9.75 3.98 -1.73
C SER A 17 8.34 4.06 -1.15
N LYS A 18 7.35 3.52 -1.88
CA LYS A 18 6.00 3.32 -1.35
C LYS A 18 6.10 2.61 0.01
N PRO A 19 5.25 2.96 0.99
CA PRO A 19 5.26 2.30 2.30
C PRO A 19 5.16 0.78 2.10
N THR A 20 6.05 0.01 2.71
CA THR A 20 6.10 -1.45 2.55
C THR A 20 4.75 -2.08 2.91
N ALA A 21 4.07 -1.51 3.90
CA ALA A 21 2.70 -1.87 4.28
C ALA A 21 1.68 -1.70 3.13
N LEU A 22 1.82 -0.65 2.32
CA LEU A 22 0.97 -0.38 1.16
C LEU A 22 1.20 -1.41 0.05
N ASP A 23 2.45 -1.82 -0.16
CA ASP A 23 2.82 -2.85 -1.13
C ASP A 23 2.34 -4.25 -0.68
N GLU A 24 2.43 -4.57 0.61
CA GLU A 24 1.87 -5.79 1.18
C GLU A 24 0.34 -5.85 1.04
N ILE A 25 -0.35 -4.74 1.32
CA ILE A 25 -1.80 -4.64 1.13
C ILE A 25 -2.14 -4.80 -0.36
N ASN A 26 -1.42 -4.16 -1.27
CA ASN A 26 -1.63 -4.31 -2.72
C ASN A 26 -1.49 -5.77 -3.17
N ARG A 27 -0.44 -6.47 -2.74
CA ARG A 27 -0.25 -7.90 -3.06
C ARG A 27 -1.39 -8.74 -2.51
N SER A 28 -1.85 -8.45 -1.29
CA SER A 28 -2.94 -9.16 -0.64
C SER A 28 -4.25 -8.95 -1.39
N VAL A 29 -4.60 -7.70 -1.72
CA VAL A 29 -5.77 -7.33 -2.52
C VAL A 29 -5.76 -8.07 -3.86
N LEU A 30 -4.63 -8.08 -4.56
CA LEU A 30 -4.51 -8.71 -5.88
C LEU A 30 -4.73 -10.23 -5.80
N LYS A 31 -4.22 -10.88 -4.75
CA LYS A 31 -4.47 -12.31 -4.49
C LYS A 31 -5.96 -12.59 -4.21
N LEU A 32 -6.61 -11.78 -3.38
CA LEU A 32 -8.03 -11.91 -3.06
C LEU A 32 -8.92 -11.62 -4.28
N GLU A 33 -8.54 -10.70 -5.17
CA GLU A 33 -9.26 -10.44 -6.42
C GLU A 33 -9.18 -11.63 -7.39
N MET A 34 -8.01 -12.28 -7.50
CA MET A 34 -7.88 -13.52 -8.28
C MET A 34 -8.75 -14.65 -7.70
N GLU A 35 -8.74 -14.81 -6.37
CA GLU A 35 -9.54 -15.82 -5.69
C GLU A 35 -11.05 -15.54 -5.87
N ARG A 36 -11.46 -14.27 -5.79
CA ARG A 36 -12.82 -13.83 -6.09
C ARG A 36 -13.23 -14.17 -7.53
N LEU A 37 -12.38 -13.85 -8.51
CA LEU A 37 -12.62 -14.17 -9.92
C LEU A 37 -12.78 -15.67 -10.15
N SER A 38 -11.97 -16.50 -9.49
CA SER A 38 -12.09 -17.95 -9.54
C SER A 38 -13.42 -18.43 -8.95
N LEU A 39 -13.79 -17.93 -7.76
CA LEU A 39 -15.03 -18.29 -7.07
C LEU A 39 -16.30 -17.76 -7.74
N THR A 40 -16.20 -16.68 -8.52
CA THR A 40 -17.36 -16.11 -9.25
C THR A 40 -17.82 -17.04 -10.38
N ASN A 41 -16.91 -17.86 -10.92
CA ASN A 41 -17.26 -18.87 -11.92
C ASN A 41 -17.90 -20.13 -11.31
N ASP A 42 -17.77 -20.33 -10.01
CA ASP A 42 -18.42 -21.41 -9.26
C ASP A 42 -19.82 -20.98 -8.78
N THR A 43 -20.81 -21.84 -8.97
CA THR A 43 -22.24 -21.53 -8.70
C THR A 43 -22.77 -22.14 -7.40
N ASP A 44 -21.92 -22.81 -6.63
CA ASP A 44 -22.30 -23.47 -5.40
C ASP A 44 -22.52 -22.48 -4.24
N LYS A 45 -23.36 -22.89 -3.29
CA LYS A 45 -23.76 -22.06 -2.15
C LYS A 45 -22.57 -21.71 -1.24
N ALA A 46 -21.58 -22.61 -1.13
CA ALA A 46 -20.39 -22.38 -0.31
C ALA A 46 -19.45 -21.35 -0.96
N SER A 47 -19.32 -21.33 -2.28
CA SER A 47 -18.57 -20.28 -3.00
C SER A 47 -19.19 -18.90 -2.85
N LYS A 48 -20.53 -18.79 -2.86
CA LYS A 48 -21.21 -17.51 -2.58
C LYS A 48 -20.92 -16.99 -1.17
N ASP A 49 -20.98 -17.84 -0.16
CA ASP A 49 -20.65 -17.46 1.22
C ASP A 49 -19.16 -17.06 1.38
N ARG A 50 -18.25 -17.74 0.66
CA ARG A 50 -16.83 -17.34 0.61
C ARG A 50 -16.62 -16.02 -0.09
N LEU A 51 -17.31 -15.77 -1.19
CA LEU A 51 -17.22 -14.54 -1.97
C LEU A 51 -17.61 -13.31 -1.14
N ILE A 52 -18.68 -13.42 -0.34
CA ILE A 52 -19.10 -12.36 0.58
C ILE A 52 -18.01 -12.04 1.62
N ARG A 53 -17.36 -13.08 2.17
CA ARG A 53 -16.25 -12.88 3.12
C ARG A 53 -15.04 -12.21 2.46
N LEU A 54 -14.69 -12.66 1.25
CA LEU A 54 -13.62 -12.09 0.43
C LEU A 54 -13.88 -10.62 0.10
N GLU A 55 -15.11 -10.25 -0.24
CA GLU A 55 -15.49 -8.86 -0.50
C GLU A 55 -15.39 -7.98 0.75
N ALA A 56 -15.81 -8.49 1.91
CA ALA A 56 -15.66 -7.77 3.18
C ALA A 56 -14.18 -7.54 3.51
N GLU A 57 -13.33 -8.56 3.32
CA GLU A 57 -11.88 -8.47 3.56
C GLU A 57 -11.19 -7.53 2.56
N LEU A 58 -11.58 -7.57 1.28
CA LEU A 58 -11.13 -6.63 0.25
C LEU A 58 -11.49 -5.18 0.62
N SER A 59 -12.71 -4.94 1.11
CA SER A 59 -13.13 -3.61 1.54
C SER A 59 -12.29 -3.11 2.72
N LEU A 60 -12.02 -3.98 3.70
CA LEU A 60 -11.17 -3.65 4.84
C LEU A 60 -9.74 -3.30 4.41
N LEU A 61 -9.17 -4.09 3.50
CA LEU A 61 -7.82 -3.86 2.97
C LEU A 61 -7.75 -2.56 2.16
N LYS A 62 -8.77 -2.26 1.33
CA LYS A 62 -8.86 -0.99 0.60
C LYS A 62 -8.97 0.20 1.56
N GLN A 63 -9.68 0.06 2.66
CA GLN A 63 -9.78 1.12 3.66
C GLN A 63 -8.42 1.36 4.35
N ARG A 64 -7.73 0.30 4.78
CA ARG A 64 -6.36 0.41 5.32
C ARG A 64 -5.38 1.00 4.32
N GLN A 65 -5.51 0.63 3.04
CA GLN A 65 -4.72 1.19 1.96
C GLN A 65 -4.92 2.70 1.87
N ALA A 66 -6.16 3.17 1.89
CA ALA A 66 -6.49 4.58 1.81
C ALA A 66 -5.91 5.35 3.01
N GLU A 67 -6.10 4.85 4.23
CA GLU A 67 -5.54 5.45 5.45
C GLU A 67 -4.01 5.57 5.40
N LEU A 68 -3.30 4.51 5.01
CA LEU A 68 -1.84 4.53 4.88
C LEU A 68 -1.37 5.49 3.77
N THR A 69 -2.11 5.57 2.67
CA THR A 69 -1.80 6.49 1.57
C THR A 69 -1.97 7.94 2.02
N GLU A 70 -3.04 8.24 2.74
CA GLU A 70 -3.31 9.57 3.27
C GLU A 70 -2.24 9.99 4.29
N GLN A 71 -1.88 9.11 5.22
CA GLN A 71 -0.79 9.36 6.17
C GLN A 71 0.53 9.62 5.45
N TRP A 72 0.87 8.82 4.45
CA TRP A 72 2.10 8.97 3.69
C TRP A 72 2.14 10.27 2.89
N GLU A 73 1.06 10.64 2.21
CA GLU A 73 0.98 11.93 1.50
C GLU A 73 1.07 13.10 2.48
N HIS A 74 0.44 13.01 3.65
CA HIS A 74 0.55 14.02 4.69
C HIS A 74 2.01 14.17 5.18
N GLU A 75 2.68 13.07 5.52
CA GLU A 75 4.10 13.07 5.93
C GLU A 75 5.01 13.64 4.85
N LYS A 76 4.80 13.24 3.59
CA LYS A 76 5.56 13.73 2.45
C LYS A 76 5.37 15.23 2.27
N THR A 77 4.15 15.72 2.38
CA THR A 77 3.84 17.16 2.26
C THR A 77 4.52 17.96 3.37
N VAL A 78 4.48 17.47 4.61
CA VAL A 78 5.18 18.08 5.76
C VAL A 78 6.69 18.09 5.54
N MET A 79 7.28 16.98 5.09
CA MET A 79 8.72 16.87 4.83
C MET A 79 9.16 17.85 3.73
N THR A 80 8.39 17.94 2.65
CA THR A 80 8.67 18.84 1.52
C THR A 80 8.62 20.31 1.98
N ARG A 81 7.65 20.66 2.84
CA ARG A 81 7.51 22.00 3.43
C ARG A 81 8.66 22.35 4.38
N ILE A 82 9.15 21.39 5.16
CA ILE A 82 10.33 21.60 6.03
C ILE A 82 11.58 21.80 5.17
N GLN A 83 11.75 21.03 4.09
CA GLN A 83 12.86 21.20 3.17
C GLN A 83 12.87 22.58 2.52
N SER A 84 11.72 23.07 2.04
CA SER A 84 11.64 24.41 1.44
C SER A 84 11.97 25.53 2.44
N ILE A 85 11.59 25.39 3.71
CA ILE A 85 11.92 26.37 4.77
C ILE A 85 13.42 26.37 5.10
N LYS A 86 14.11 25.23 4.91
CA LYS A 86 15.53 25.08 5.23
C LYS A 86 16.46 25.52 4.09
N GLU A 87 15.91 25.71 2.89
CA GLU A 87 16.63 26.21 1.69
C GLU A 87 16.57 27.74 1.54
N GLU A 88 15.70 28.43 2.30
CA GLU A 88 15.76 29.89 2.53
C GLU A 88 16.67 30.22 3.73
#